data_AF-A0A1X6PCA7-F1
#
_entry.id   AF-A0A1X6PCA7-F1
#
_cell.length_a   1.000
_cell.length_b   1.000
_cell.length_c   1.000
_cell.angle_alpha   90.00
_cell.angle_beta   90.00
_cell.angle_gamma   90.00
#
_symmetry.space_group_name_H-M   'P 1'
#
loop_
_entity.id
_entity.type
_entity.pdbx_description
1 polymer ?
#
loop_
_entity_poly.entity_id
_entity_poly.type
_entity_poly.pdbx_seq_one_letter_code
_entity_poly.pdbx_strand_id
1 'polypeptide(L)'
;MTMSEGVSLGAQATKFVNDYITPILGQVNSTKVHKLLCHITDAIRWHGNLQNANTASNESGHKDDKPFYYRTNKAMATFTRQLVRHAHGSREITKMNKEADVQCINEYRQNLADVEASRVAAARAGGGAVSPGGWPHGGALAAAGGGASTPLTSNGPAVGTGTSASASAQGVQDGGMAIPYHRENVLVADLALRPELGNVAAVLKLSGSHRVRLTQTVDLSARFECGAQMPQRLRATMNDRGAPWLDHVVFHPPGKPDERRLGHVRAIVRRQDGDHALLCLLRPTDKDIECPLQSRGCVHLQWHMAPGATDVTLVSVPLRDILRIVHVVPDLAELTGRMDVDTAPADFHAPLGERMAMRFFPNAFFVMDA
;
A
#
# COMPACT_ATOMS: atom_id res chain seq x y z
N MET A 1 -6.51 -18.39 -23.26
CA MET A 1 -6.36 -17.89 -24.64
C MET A 1 -4.88 -17.91 -24.95
N THR A 2 -4.48 -18.48 -26.07
CA THR A 2 -3.07 -18.54 -26.48
C THR A 2 -2.63 -17.24 -27.15
N MET A 3 -1.32 -16.96 -27.16
CA MET A 3 -0.79 -15.75 -27.81
C MET A 3 -1.06 -15.71 -29.33
N SER A 4 -1.08 -16.88 -29.99
CA SER A 4 -1.44 -16.99 -31.41
C SER A 4 -2.90 -16.62 -31.67
N GLU A 5 -3.81 -17.06 -30.78
CA GLU A 5 -5.22 -16.64 -30.82
C GLU A 5 -5.36 -15.12 -30.60
N GLY A 6 -4.59 -14.55 -29.67
CA GLY A 6 -4.59 -13.11 -29.41
C GLY A 6 -4.15 -12.26 -30.60
N VAL A 7 -3.08 -12.68 -31.29
CA VAL A 7 -2.61 -12.03 -32.53
C VAL A 7 -3.65 -12.16 -33.64
N SER A 8 -4.28 -13.32 -33.77
CA SER A 8 -5.38 -13.55 -34.73
C SER A 8 -6.57 -12.62 -34.46
N LEU A 9 -6.96 -12.46 -33.19
CA LEU A 9 -8.04 -11.55 -32.79
C LEU A 9 -7.70 -10.08 -33.10
N GLY A 10 -6.46 -9.66 -32.88
CA GLY A 10 -6.01 -8.32 -33.26
C GLY A 10 -6.12 -8.08 -34.77
N ALA A 11 -5.66 -9.03 -35.59
CA ALA A 11 -5.77 -8.95 -37.04
C ALA A 11 -7.24 -8.90 -37.51
N GLN A 12 -8.11 -9.70 -36.88
CA GLN A 12 -9.55 -9.68 -37.14
C GLN A 12 -10.19 -8.35 -36.74
N ALA A 13 -9.79 -7.75 -35.61
CA ALA A 13 -10.29 -6.45 -35.18
C ALA A 13 -9.87 -5.32 -36.15
N THR A 14 -8.61 -5.33 -36.62
CA THR A 14 -8.14 -4.41 -37.65
C THR A 14 -8.92 -4.57 -38.94
N LYS A 15 -9.11 -5.81 -39.40
CA LYS A 15 -9.91 -6.12 -40.59
C LYS A 15 -11.36 -5.67 -40.44
N PHE A 16 -11.97 -5.91 -39.28
CA PHE A 16 -13.35 -5.52 -39.00
C PHE A 16 -13.54 -4.00 -39.11
N VAL A 17 -12.60 -3.22 -38.55
CA VAL A 17 -12.67 -1.76 -38.64
C VAL A 17 -12.50 -1.28 -40.09
N ASN A 18 -11.50 -1.78 -40.81
CA ASN A 18 -11.18 -1.33 -42.16
C ASN A 18 -12.19 -1.79 -43.23
N ASP A 19 -12.69 -3.02 -43.12
CA ASP A 19 -13.52 -3.65 -44.16
C ASP A 19 -15.02 -3.43 -43.92
N TYR A 20 -15.44 -3.17 -42.67
CA TYR A 20 -16.86 -3.02 -42.33
C TYR A 20 -17.19 -1.66 -41.71
N ILE A 21 -16.51 -1.24 -40.65
CA ILE A 21 -16.86 0.02 -39.98
C ILE A 21 -16.59 1.22 -40.89
N THR A 22 -15.39 1.35 -41.43
CA THR A 22 -15.00 2.51 -42.24
C THR A 22 -15.83 2.64 -43.53
N PRO A 23 -16.12 1.56 -44.29
CA PRO A 23 -16.92 1.67 -45.51
C PRO A 23 -18.40 1.95 -45.25
N ILE A 24 -18.98 1.44 -44.16
CA ILE A 24 -20.41 1.60 -43.86
C ILE A 24 -20.70 2.94 -43.19
N LEU A 25 -19.88 3.31 -42.19
CA LEU A 25 -20.12 4.46 -41.32
C LEU A 25 -19.24 5.66 -41.66
N GLY A 26 -18.33 5.52 -42.62
CA GLY A 26 -17.32 6.53 -42.93
C GLY A 26 -16.21 6.60 -41.87
N GLN A 27 -15.51 7.73 -41.84
CA GLN A 27 -14.38 7.92 -40.92
C GLN A 27 -14.87 8.15 -39.47
N VAL A 28 -14.75 7.12 -38.63
CA VAL A 28 -15.15 7.18 -37.20
C VAL A 28 -13.93 7.38 -36.30
N ASN A 29 -13.65 8.65 -35.96
CA ASN A 29 -12.52 9.03 -35.10
C ASN A 29 -12.88 8.97 -33.61
N SER A 30 -13.18 7.78 -33.09
CA SER A 30 -13.41 7.59 -31.65
C SER A 30 -12.24 6.86 -30.97
N THR A 31 -12.00 7.18 -29.71
CA THR A 31 -10.98 6.49 -28.89
C THR A 31 -11.25 4.99 -28.77
N LYS A 32 -12.52 4.55 -28.83
CA LYS A 32 -12.90 3.14 -28.80
C LYS A 32 -12.52 2.42 -30.09
N VAL A 33 -12.78 3.04 -31.25
CA VAL A 33 -12.42 2.49 -32.56
C VAL A 33 -10.89 2.44 -32.73
N HIS A 34 -10.17 3.48 -32.29
CA HIS A 34 -8.71 3.46 -32.27
C HIS A 34 -8.15 2.33 -31.40
N LYS A 35 -8.71 2.11 -30.20
CA LYS A 35 -8.32 0.98 -29.33
C LYS A 35 -8.59 -0.38 -29.96
N LEU A 36 -9.73 -0.55 -30.62
CA LEU A 36 -10.06 -1.78 -31.33
C LEU A 36 -9.14 -2.03 -32.52
N LEU A 37 -8.81 -0.97 -33.28
CA LEU A 37 -7.98 -1.04 -34.48
C LEU A 37 -6.51 -1.34 -34.17
N CYS A 38 -5.96 -0.72 -33.12
CA CYS A 38 -4.51 -0.68 -32.89
C CYS A 38 -4.04 -1.49 -31.68
N HIS A 39 -4.86 -1.62 -30.62
CA HIS A 39 -4.35 -1.96 -29.29
C HIS A 39 -4.82 -3.33 -28.77
N ILE A 40 -5.57 -4.13 -29.54
CA ILE A 40 -6.09 -5.43 -29.07
C ILE A 40 -4.96 -6.43 -28.81
N THR A 41 -4.03 -6.60 -29.75
CA THR A 41 -2.91 -7.53 -29.58
C THR A 41 -2.04 -7.14 -28.39
N ASP A 42 -1.74 -5.85 -28.24
CA ASP A 42 -0.97 -5.34 -27.11
C ASP A 42 -1.73 -5.51 -25.80
N ALA A 43 -3.04 -5.23 -25.78
CA ALA A 43 -3.86 -5.47 -24.59
C ALA A 43 -3.86 -6.95 -24.16
N ILE A 44 -3.96 -7.88 -25.11
CA ILE A 44 -3.90 -9.32 -24.80
C ILE A 44 -2.50 -9.72 -24.34
N ARG A 45 -1.45 -9.22 -25.00
CA ARG A 45 -0.04 -9.46 -24.63
C ARG A 45 0.26 -8.99 -23.21
N TRP A 46 -0.23 -7.82 -22.83
CA TRP A 46 0.12 -7.20 -21.54
C TRP A 46 -0.85 -7.52 -20.40
N HIS A 47 -2.11 -7.88 -20.71
CA HIS A 47 -3.12 -8.19 -19.69
C HIS A 47 -3.52 -9.67 -19.63
N GLY A 48 -2.99 -10.51 -20.52
CA GLY A 48 -3.25 -11.95 -20.62
C GLY A 48 -4.64 -12.30 -21.17
N ASN A 49 -5.64 -11.48 -20.89
CA ASN A 49 -6.98 -11.57 -21.47
C ASN A 49 -7.69 -10.19 -21.48
N LEU A 50 -8.74 -10.06 -22.30
CA LEU A 50 -9.53 -8.83 -22.42
C LEU A 50 -10.49 -8.60 -21.24
N GLN A 51 -10.68 -9.59 -20.37
CA GLN A 51 -11.58 -9.53 -19.21
C GLN A 51 -10.91 -8.93 -17.96
N ASN A 52 -9.59 -8.93 -17.88
CA ASN A 52 -8.81 -8.49 -16.72
C ASN A 52 -9.02 -6.99 -16.39
N ALA A 53 -9.43 -6.19 -17.39
CA ALA A 53 -9.79 -4.78 -17.22
C ALA A 53 -11.30 -4.51 -17.44
N ASN A 54 -12.14 -5.55 -17.42
CA ASN A 54 -13.57 -5.40 -17.59
C ASN A 54 -14.20 -4.82 -16.33
N THR A 55 -14.76 -3.61 -16.44
CA THR A 55 -15.40 -2.91 -15.33
C THR A 55 -16.86 -3.33 -15.10
N ALA A 56 -17.40 -4.29 -15.87
CA ALA A 56 -18.79 -4.71 -15.78
C ALA A 56 -19.15 -5.26 -14.40
N SER A 57 -18.25 -6.01 -13.75
CA SER A 57 -18.48 -6.50 -12.38
C SER A 57 -18.57 -5.34 -11.38
N ASN A 58 -17.66 -4.36 -11.47
CA ASN A 58 -17.72 -3.14 -10.65
C ASN A 58 -19.01 -2.34 -10.92
N GLU A 59 -19.39 -2.17 -12.18
CA GLU A 59 -20.63 -1.47 -12.55
C GLU A 59 -21.89 -2.21 -12.08
N SER A 60 -21.87 -3.55 -12.11
CA SER A 60 -22.97 -4.37 -11.57
C SER A 60 -23.06 -4.23 -10.05
N GLY A 61 -21.92 -4.13 -9.36
CA GLY A 61 -21.84 -3.82 -7.94
C GLY A 61 -22.45 -2.45 -7.61
N HIS A 62 -22.40 -1.48 -8.54
CA HIS A 62 -23.11 -0.20 -8.35
C HIS A 62 -24.64 -0.37 -8.23
N LYS A 63 -25.24 -1.42 -8.79
CA LYS A 63 -26.67 -1.72 -8.61
C LYS A 63 -26.97 -2.12 -7.16
N ASP A 64 -26.07 -2.86 -6.54
CA ASP A 64 -26.19 -3.31 -5.14
C ASP A 64 -25.77 -2.20 -4.16
N ASP A 65 -24.81 -1.36 -4.54
CA ASP A 65 -24.37 -0.16 -3.80
C ASP A 65 -25.41 0.96 -3.81
N LYS A 66 -26.17 1.14 -4.91
CA LYS A 66 -27.23 2.16 -5.04
C LYS A 66 -28.24 2.14 -3.87
N PRO A 67 -28.76 0.98 -3.43
CA PRO A 67 -29.53 0.83 -2.20
C PRO A 67 -28.84 1.40 -0.95
N PHE A 68 -27.51 1.31 -0.82
CA PHE A 68 -26.77 1.87 0.32
C PHE A 68 -26.57 3.38 0.23
N TYR A 69 -26.42 3.95 -0.98
CA TYR A 69 -26.49 5.41 -1.16
C TYR A 69 -27.90 5.96 -0.94
N TYR A 70 -28.91 5.13 -1.19
CA TYR A 70 -30.30 5.37 -0.78
C TYR A 70 -30.51 5.35 0.75
N ARG A 71 -29.49 5.05 1.58
CA ARG A 71 -29.56 4.98 3.07
C ARG A 71 -29.12 6.24 3.82
N THR A 72 -29.05 7.42 3.19
CA THR A 72 -29.67 8.55 3.90
C THR A 72 -31.16 8.21 3.86
N ASN A 73 -31.83 8.05 5.00
CA ASN A 73 -33.13 7.36 5.08
C ASN A 73 -34.26 8.02 4.23
N LYS A 74 -33.97 9.05 3.43
CA LYS A 74 -34.84 9.93 2.64
C LYS A 74 -36.03 10.53 3.39
N ALA A 75 -36.19 10.15 4.66
CA ALA A 75 -37.03 10.74 5.67
C ALA A 75 -36.41 12.08 6.05
N MET A 76 -36.75 13.11 5.28
CA MET A 76 -36.41 14.51 5.55
C MET A 76 -36.66 14.88 7.02
N ALA A 77 -37.73 14.33 7.62
CA ALA A 77 -38.06 14.49 9.04
C ALA A 77 -36.93 14.09 10.02
N THR A 78 -36.04 13.17 9.63
CA THR A 78 -34.92 12.70 10.47
C THR A 78 -33.55 13.14 9.99
N PHE A 79 -33.47 13.83 8.85
CA PHE A 79 -32.20 14.21 8.21
C PHE A 79 -31.34 15.09 9.11
N THR A 80 -31.93 16.14 9.71
CA THR A 80 -31.24 16.99 10.68
C THR A 80 -30.72 16.19 11.87
N ARG A 81 -31.52 15.26 12.42
CA ARG A 81 -31.10 14.39 13.52
C ARG A 81 -29.94 13.49 13.12
N GLN A 82 -29.94 12.94 11.90
CA GLN A 82 -28.85 12.12 11.38
C GLN A 82 -27.56 12.93 11.22
N LEU A 83 -27.65 14.14 10.65
CA LEU A 83 -26.50 15.04 10.52
C LEU A 83 -25.91 15.44 11.87
N VAL A 84 -26.76 15.83 12.84
CA VAL A 84 -26.31 16.20 14.19
C VAL A 84 -25.67 14.99 14.88
N ARG A 85 -26.27 13.80 14.80
CA ARG A 85 -25.70 12.58 15.38
C ARG A 85 -24.35 12.23 14.74
N HIS A 86 -24.24 12.33 13.42
CA HIS A 86 -22.99 12.11 12.71
C HIS A 86 -21.93 13.12 13.14
N ALA A 87 -22.27 14.42 13.20
CA ALA A 87 -21.36 15.48 13.62
C ALA A 87 -20.90 15.29 15.07
N HIS A 88 -21.81 15.02 16.01
CA HIS A 88 -21.48 14.76 17.41
C HIS A 88 -20.63 13.51 17.57
N GLY A 89 -21.03 12.39 16.95
CA GLY A 89 -20.25 11.16 16.99
C GLY A 89 -18.84 11.33 16.41
N SER A 90 -18.73 12.06 15.29
CA SER A 90 -17.44 12.38 14.66
C SER A 90 -16.53 13.19 15.58
N ARG A 91 -17.09 14.20 16.28
CA ARG A 91 -16.33 15.04 17.23
C ARG A 91 -15.87 14.24 18.45
N GLU A 92 -16.73 13.40 19.03
CA GLU A 92 -16.37 12.56 20.16
C GLU A 92 -15.29 11.52 19.80
N ILE A 93 -15.42 10.85 18.65
CA ILE A 93 -14.39 9.91 18.16
C ILE A 93 -13.05 10.63 17.96
N THR A 94 -13.08 11.81 17.34
CA THR A 94 -11.86 12.60 17.10
C THR A 94 -11.20 13.04 18.41
N LYS A 95 -12.00 13.44 19.41
CA LYS A 95 -11.53 13.79 20.75
C LYS A 95 -10.87 12.60 21.44
N MET A 96 -11.54 11.45 21.47
CA MET A 96 -11.00 10.20 22.04
C MET A 96 -9.70 9.78 21.35
N ASN A 97 -9.65 9.85 20.01
CA ASN A 97 -8.43 9.56 19.26
C ASN A 97 -7.29 10.52 19.62
N LYS A 98 -7.58 11.81 19.80
CA LYS A 98 -6.58 12.81 20.23
C LYS A 98 -6.00 12.49 21.61
N GLU A 99 -6.87 12.17 22.57
CA GLU A 99 -6.45 11.81 23.93
C GLU A 99 -5.60 10.52 23.93
N ALA A 100 -6.04 9.49 23.20
CA ALA A 100 -5.32 8.24 23.05
C ALA A 100 -3.98 8.41 22.30
N ASP A 101 -3.91 9.32 21.33
CA ASP A 101 -2.67 9.65 20.62
C ASP A 101 -1.65 10.31 21.57
N VAL A 102 -2.09 11.22 22.44
CA VAL A 102 -1.22 11.83 23.47
C VAL A 102 -0.67 10.76 24.41
N GLN A 103 -1.53 9.84 24.87
CA GLN A 103 -1.12 8.72 25.72
C GLN A 103 -0.09 7.83 25.01
N CYS A 104 -0.37 7.40 23.77
CA CYS A 104 0.55 6.57 22.99
C CYS A 104 1.88 7.26 22.71
N ILE A 105 1.89 8.57 22.41
CA ILE A 105 3.14 9.33 22.23
C ILE A 105 3.99 9.31 23.50
N ASN A 106 3.36 9.47 24.66
CA ASN A 106 4.06 9.45 25.95
C ASN A 106 4.60 8.05 26.27
N GLU A 107 3.79 7.00 26.07
CA GLU A 107 4.22 5.61 26.23
C GLU A 107 5.36 5.26 25.27
N TYR A 108 5.27 5.66 23.99
CA TYR A 108 6.31 5.44 23.00
C TYR A 108 7.64 6.08 23.43
N ARG A 109 7.58 7.32 23.95
CA ARG A 109 8.76 8.03 24.47
C ARG A 109 9.39 7.30 25.67
N GLN A 110 8.57 6.86 26.62
CA GLN A 110 9.02 6.10 27.80
C GLN A 110 9.65 4.77 27.37
N ASN A 111 8.97 4.02 26.52
CA ASN A 111 9.45 2.75 25.99
C ASN A 111 10.80 2.87 25.27
N LEU A 112 11.04 3.95 24.51
CA LEU A 112 12.35 4.21 23.92
C LEU A 112 13.43 4.49 24.98
N ALA A 113 13.09 5.24 26.03
CA ALA A 113 14.01 5.52 27.12
C ALA A 113 14.36 4.23 27.89
N ASP A 114 13.39 3.35 28.14
CA ASP A 114 13.59 2.08 28.83
C ASP A 114 14.47 1.12 28.02
N VAL A 115 14.26 1.06 26.69
CA VAL A 115 15.11 0.28 25.78
C VAL A 115 16.55 0.80 25.80
N GLU A 116 16.74 2.12 25.79
CA GLU A 116 18.08 2.71 25.84
C GLU A 116 18.76 2.49 27.19
N ALA A 117 18.05 2.68 28.30
CA ALA A 117 18.56 2.42 29.64
C ALA A 117 18.99 0.95 29.80
N SER A 118 18.18 0.02 29.27
CA SER A 118 18.50 -1.42 29.27
C SER A 118 19.75 -1.73 28.44
N ARG A 119 19.92 -1.09 27.28
CA ARG A 119 21.13 -1.22 26.44
C ARG A 119 22.38 -0.71 27.15
N VAL A 120 22.31 0.45 27.79
CA VAL A 120 23.43 1.03 28.55
C VAL A 120 23.79 0.15 29.75
N ALA A 121 22.79 -0.39 30.46
CA ALA A 121 23.02 -1.32 31.57
C ALA A 121 23.71 -2.61 31.10
N ALA A 122 23.25 -3.20 29.98
CA ALA A 122 23.88 -4.38 29.39
C ALA A 122 25.33 -4.12 28.96
N ALA A 123 25.62 -2.96 28.35
CA ALA A 123 26.97 -2.57 27.96
C ALA A 123 27.92 -2.41 29.16
N ARG A 124 27.42 -1.91 30.30
CA ARG A 124 28.18 -1.82 31.56
C ARG A 124 28.43 -3.18 32.21
N ALA A 125 27.48 -4.11 32.12
CA ALA A 125 27.61 -5.47 32.63
C ALA A 125 28.54 -6.34 31.76
N GLY A 126 28.62 -6.06 30.45
CA GLY A 126 29.47 -6.75 29.49
C GLY A 126 30.94 -6.31 29.48
N GLY A 127 31.46 -5.73 30.56
CA GLY A 127 32.85 -5.28 30.71
C GLY A 127 33.88 -6.42 30.76
N GLY A 128 33.96 -7.23 29.70
CA GLY A 128 35.07 -8.13 29.40
C GLY A 128 35.70 -7.70 28.08
N ALA A 129 36.99 -7.37 28.11
CA ALA A 129 37.74 -6.85 26.97
C ALA A 129 37.56 -7.70 25.70
N VAL A 130 37.12 -7.09 24.60
CA VAL A 130 37.24 -7.64 23.26
C VAL A 130 38.33 -6.85 22.53
N SER A 131 39.39 -7.55 22.13
CA SER A 131 40.46 -7.02 21.29
C SER A 131 39.92 -6.53 19.94
N PRO A 132 40.51 -5.49 19.34
CA PRO A 132 40.01 -4.93 18.08
C PRO A 132 40.45 -5.81 16.90
N GLY A 133 39.49 -6.38 16.18
CA GLY A 133 39.73 -7.02 14.88
C GLY A 133 38.75 -8.15 14.55
N GLY A 134 37.60 -7.81 14.00
CA GLY A 134 36.68 -8.81 13.44
C GLY A 134 35.25 -8.29 13.36
N TRP A 135 34.75 -8.14 12.14
CA TRP A 135 33.35 -7.80 11.86
C TRP A 135 32.44 -8.96 12.30
N PRO A 136 31.37 -8.74 13.07
CA PRO A 136 30.50 -9.85 13.44
C PRO A 136 29.44 -10.09 12.36
N HIS A 137 29.63 -11.18 11.63
CA HIS A 137 28.57 -11.91 10.92
C HIS A 137 27.84 -12.84 11.90
N GLY A 138 26.50 -12.79 11.88
CA GLY A 138 25.57 -13.94 11.93
C GLY A 138 25.45 -14.87 13.15
N GLY A 139 24.21 -15.06 13.61
CA GLY A 139 23.70 -16.27 14.29
C GLY A 139 23.65 -16.20 15.83
N ALA A 140 22.72 -16.81 16.56
CA ALA A 140 21.55 -17.63 16.25
C ALA A 140 20.66 -17.73 17.53
N LEU A 141 19.36 -17.96 17.29
CA LEU A 141 18.33 -18.66 18.09
C LEU A 141 18.52 -18.90 19.60
N ALA A 142 17.47 -18.57 20.38
CA ALA A 142 17.12 -19.29 21.60
C ALA A 142 15.61 -19.55 21.66
N ALA A 143 15.27 -20.84 21.77
CA ALA A 143 13.93 -21.38 21.94
C ALA A 143 13.60 -21.54 23.44
N ALA A 144 12.35 -21.27 23.81
CA ALA A 144 11.61 -21.82 24.95
C ALA A 144 10.13 -21.47 24.70
N GLY A 145 9.11 -22.33 24.78
CA GLY A 145 8.98 -23.61 25.44
C GLY A 145 7.75 -23.58 26.36
N GLY A 146 6.57 -23.93 25.82
CA GLY A 146 5.42 -24.52 26.53
C GLY A 146 4.55 -23.67 27.47
N GLY A 147 3.24 -23.59 27.19
CA GLY A 147 2.25 -23.12 28.16
C GLY A 147 0.81 -22.99 27.65
N ALA A 148 0.08 -24.12 27.66
CA ALA A 148 -1.37 -24.29 27.78
C ALA A 148 -2.36 -23.48 26.89
N SER A 149 -3.05 -24.22 26.03
CA SER A 149 -4.26 -23.81 25.31
C SER A 149 -5.51 -23.96 26.18
N THR A 150 -6.36 -22.93 26.21
CA THR A 150 -7.82 -23.08 26.36
C THR A 150 -8.53 -22.03 25.49
N PRO A 151 -9.68 -22.38 24.87
CA PRO A 151 -10.30 -21.57 23.83
C PRO A 151 -11.25 -20.54 24.46
N LEU A 152 -11.16 -19.27 24.03
CA LEU A 152 -12.22 -18.31 24.29
C LEU A 152 -13.03 -18.08 23.01
N THR A 153 -14.17 -18.74 22.98
CA THR A 153 -15.30 -18.40 22.12
C THR A 153 -15.89 -17.08 22.58
N SER A 154 -16.06 -16.10 21.68
CA SER A 154 -17.08 -15.07 21.86
C SER A 154 -17.70 -14.71 20.53
N ASN A 155 -18.91 -15.25 20.33
CA ASN A 155 -19.90 -14.77 19.38
C ASN A 155 -20.37 -13.36 19.80
N GLY A 156 -20.49 -12.44 18.83
CA GLY A 156 -21.14 -11.14 19.00
C GLY A 156 -20.93 -10.24 17.77
N PRO A 157 -21.92 -9.47 17.31
CA PRO A 157 -22.17 -9.27 15.89
C PRO A 157 -21.25 -8.23 15.23
N ALA A 158 -20.74 -8.59 14.06
CA ALA A 158 -20.10 -7.64 13.14
C ALA A 158 -21.16 -6.70 12.55
N VAL A 159 -21.26 -5.50 13.12
CA VAL A 159 -22.04 -4.39 12.55
C VAL A 159 -21.20 -3.75 11.44
N GLY A 160 -21.77 -3.74 10.23
CA GLY A 160 -21.11 -3.41 8.98
C GLY A 160 -20.41 -2.06 8.93
N THR A 161 -19.21 -2.05 8.35
CA THR A 161 -18.45 -0.85 8.03
C THR A 161 -18.84 -0.35 6.64
N GLY A 162 -19.74 0.63 6.62
CA GLY A 162 -19.97 1.45 5.45
C GLY A 162 -18.76 2.34 5.17
N THR A 163 -18.19 2.21 3.98
CA THR A 163 -17.31 3.21 3.36
C THR A 163 -18.10 4.51 3.16
N SER A 164 -18.00 5.42 4.12
CA SER A 164 -18.46 6.80 3.96
C SER A 164 -17.27 7.65 3.51
N ALA A 165 -17.32 8.07 2.23
CA ALA A 165 -16.49 9.15 1.72
C ALA A 165 -16.62 10.36 2.65
N SER A 166 -15.51 10.75 3.27
CA SER A 166 -15.47 11.93 4.14
C SER A 166 -15.62 13.17 3.27
N ALA A 167 -16.83 13.71 3.23
CA ALA A 167 -17.06 15.08 2.83
C ALA A 167 -16.29 15.98 3.82
N SER A 168 -15.41 16.79 3.26
CA SER A 168 -14.71 17.89 3.90
C SER A 168 -15.69 18.82 4.62
N ALA A 169 -15.73 18.73 5.94
CA ALA A 169 -16.21 19.82 6.79
C ALA A 169 -14.98 20.60 7.25
N GLN A 170 -14.76 21.75 6.61
CA GLN A 170 -13.76 22.73 6.99
C GLN A 170 -13.98 23.15 8.46
N GLY A 171 -12.98 22.84 9.29
CA GLY A 171 -12.66 23.58 10.50
C GLY A 171 -11.19 23.92 10.41
N VAL A 172 -10.88 25.14 9.96
CA VAL A 172 -9.52 25.69 9.97
C VAL A 172 -9.08 25.82 11.42
N GLN A 173 -8.26 24.90 11.93
CA GLN A 173 -7.43 25.10 13.12
C GLN A 173 -6.12 24.31 13.01
N ASP A 174 -5.05 25.08 12.89
CA ASP A 174 -3.62 24.76 13.02
C ASP A 174 -3.03 23.78 11.98
N GLY A 175 -1.79 24.03 11.56
CA GLY A 175 -1.12 23.36 10.42
C GLY A 175 -0.80 21.86 10.60
N GLY A 176 -1.58 21.15 11.41
CA GLY A 176 -1.48 19.71 11.62
C GLY A 176 -2.40 18.91 10.68
N MET A 177 -1.96 17.72 10.28
CA MET A 177 -2.80 16.77 9.53
C MET A 177 -4.07 16.41 10.31
N ALA A 178 -5.20 16.30 9.60
CA ALA A 178 -6.47 15.90 10.19
C ALA A 178 -6.36 14.54 10.89
N ILE A 179 -6.91 14.44 12.11
CA ILE A 179 -6.86 13.21 12.92
C ILE A 179 -7.68 12.12 12.20
N PRO A 180 -7.09 10.96 11.89
CA PRO A 180 -7.81 9.86 11.26
C PRO A 180 -8.96 9.33 12.13
N TYR A 181 -10.09 9.02 11.50
CA TYR A 181 -11.26 8.45 12.18
C TYR A 181 -11.01 7.05 12.73
N HIS A 182 -10.26 6.22 11.99
CA HIS A 182 -9.92 4.85 12.38
C HIS A 182 -8.48 4.78 12.87
N ARG A 183 -8.33 4.71 14.19
CA ARG A 183 -7.06 4.43 14.85
C ARG A 183 -7.23 3.37 15.93
N GLU A 184 -6.39 2.35 15.86
CA GLU A 184 -6.41 1.21 16.78
C GLU A 184 -5.11 1.15 17.59
N ASN A 185 -5.18 0.75 18.86
CA ASN A 185 -4.00 0.43 19.64
C ASN A 185 -3.68 -1.06 19.48
N VAL A 186 -2.54 -1.37 18.88
CA VAL A 186 -2.08 -2.75 18.61
C VAL A 186 -0.72 -3.00 19.25
N LEU A 187 -0.45 -4.24 19.65
CA LEU A 187 0.89 -4.64 20.09
C LEU A 187 1.82 -4.70 18.87
N VAL A 188 3.09 -4.37 19.10
CA VAL A 188 4.13 -4.53 18.08
C VAL A 188 4.28 -6.00 17.66
N ALA A 189 4.09 -6.95 18.59
CA ALA A 189 4.08 -8.38 18.28
C ALA A 189 2.93 -8.75 17.31
N ASP A 190 1.71 -8.24 17.54
CA ASP A 190 0.57 -8.50 16.66
C ASP A 190 0.79 -7.87 15.27
N LEU A 191 1.39 -6.68 15.24
CA LEU A 191 1.75 -6.03 13.98
C LEU A 191 2.81 -6.82 13.21
N ALA A 192 3.73 -7.48 13.91
CA ALA A 192 4.78 -8.31 13.32
C ALA A 192 4.25 -9.61 12.66
N LEU A 193 3.06 -10.06 13.06
CA LEU A 193 2.39 -11.20 12.42
C LEU A 193 1.89 -10.86 11.02
N ARG A 194 1.81 -9.58 10.65
CA ARG A 194 1.45 -9.20 9.29
C ARG A 194 2.57 -9.55 8.31
N PRO A 195 2.23 -9.94 7.08
CA PRO A 195 3.21 -10.21 6.03
C PRO A 195 4.21 -9.08 5.87
N GLU A 196 5.50 -9.44 5.82
CA GLU A 196 6.64 -8.51 5.63
C GLU A 196 6.85 -7.49 6.76
N LEU A 197 6.12 -7.61 7.87
CA LEU A 197 6.29 -6.80 9.08
C LEU A 197 7.05 -7.53 10.21
N GLY A 198 7.61 -8.72 9.97
CA GLY A 198 8.31 -9.49 11.00
C GLY A 198 9.43 -8.72 11.73
N ASN A 199 10.07 -7.76 11.06
CA ASN A 199 11.13 -6.92 11.63
C ASN A 199 10.65 -5.56 12.17
N VAL A 200 9.33 -5.37 12.35
CA VAL A 200 8.75 -4.08 12.74
C VAL A 200 9.25 -3.58 14.10
N ALA A 201 9.50 -4.48 15.05
CA ALA A 201 10.05 -4.15 16.36
C ALA A 201 11.41 -3.42 16.24
N ALA A 202 12.32 -3.95 15.42
CA ALA A 202 13.62 -3.33 15.19
C ALA A 202 13.50 -1.99 14.46
N VAL A 203 12.65 -1.93 13.43
CA VAL A 203 12.39 -0.71 12.63
C VAL A 203 11.82 0.42 13.50
N LEU A 204 10.93 0.10 14.43
CA LEU A 204 10.34 1.05 15.38
C LEU A 204 11.20 1.29 16.61
N LYS A 205 12.28 0.51 16.80
CA LYS A 205 13.12 0.47 18.00
C LYS A 205 12.31 0.20 19.27
N LEU A 206 11.30 -0.66 19.18
CA LEU A 206 10.43 -1.08 20.27
C LEU A 206 10.53 -2.59 20.51
N SER A 207 10.06 -3.05 21.67
CA SER A 207 9.85 -4.46 21.95
C SER A 207 8.48 -4.92 21.43
N GLY A 208 8.27 -6.23 21.32
CA GLY A 208 6.98 -6.81 20.90
C GLY A 208 5.83 -6.55 21.88
N SER A 209 6.12 -6.31 23.17
CA SER A 209 5.10 -6.03 24.20
C SER A 209 4.63 -4.57 24.20
N HIS A 210 5.32 -3.68 23.50
CA HIS A 210 4.91 -2.29 23.40
C HIS A 210 3.71 -2.12 22.46
N ARG A 211 2.94 -1.05 22.68
CA ARG A 211 1.76 -0.69 21.87
C ARG A 211 2.08 0.46 20.93
N VAL A 212 1.45 0.44 19.76
CA VAL A 212 1.50 1.53 18.78
C VAL A 212 0.09 1.84 18.25
N ARG A 213 -0.17 3.11 17.93
CA ARG A 213 -1.42 3.48 17.24
C ARG A 213 -1.27 3.16 15.76
N LEU A 214 -2.08 2.25 15.26
CA LEU A 214 -2.18 1.93 13.85
C LEU A 214 -3.32 2.73 13.21
N THR A 215 -3.07 3.27 12.02
CA THR A 215 -4.05 3.96 11.18
C THR A 215 -4.19 3.23 9.86
N GLN A 216 -5.42 3.09 9.37
CA GLN A 216 -5.69 2.44 8.07
C GLN A 216 -5.52 3.39 6.88
N THR A 217 -5.92 4.65 7.04
CA THR A 217 -5.84 5.66 5.99
C THR A 217 -5.44 7.02 6.54
N VAL A 218 -4.65 7.77 5.78
CA VAL A 218 -4.24 9.14 6.13
C VAL A 218 -4.22 9.99 4.87
N ASP A 219 -4.67 11.23 5.00
CA ASP A 219 -4.59 12.19 3.89
C ASP A 219 -3.19 12.82 3.86
N LEU A 220 -2.63 12.94 2.67
CA LEU A 220 -1.33 13.52 2.35
C LEU A 220 -1.53 14.77 1.49
N SER A 221 -0.72 15.80 1.71
CA SER A 221 -0.51 16.84 0.69
C SER A 221 0.59 16.36 -0.25
N ALA A 222 0.18 15.69 -1.32
CA ALA A 222 1.09 15.07 -2.25
C ALA A 222 1.84 16.13 -3.05
N ARG A 223 3.16 16.00 -3.16
CA ARG A 223 4.06 16.87 -3.90
C ARG A 223 4.53 16.18 -5.17
N PHE A 224 4.31 16.81 -6.30
CA PHE A 224 4.76 16.36 -7.62
C PHE A 224 6.05 17.06 -8.00
N GLU A 225 6.71 16.50 -8.99
CA GLU A 225 8.01 16.90 -9.50
C GLU A 225 7.97 18.33 -10.06
N CYS A 226 6.85 18.74 -10.65
CA CYS A 226 6.59 20.11 -11.10
C CYS A 226 6.28 21.11 -9.96
N GLY A 227 6.32 20.66 -8.70
CA GLY A 227 5.99 21.47 -7.51
C GLY A 227 4.50 21.53 -7.19
N ALA A 228 3.62 20.98 -8.04
CA ALA A 228 2.19 20.93 -7.77
C ALA A 228 1.90 20.16 -6.47
N GLN A 229 0.90 20.64 -5.73
CA GLN A 229 0.41 20.00 -4.53
C GLN A 229 -1.04 19.59 -4.69
N MET A 230 -1.37 18.35 -4.32
CA MET A 230 -2.76 17.89 -4.34
C MET A 230 -3.06 16.96 -3.15
N PRO A 231 -4.27 16.98 -2.60
CA PRO A 231 -4.66 16.03 -1.58
C PRO A 231 -4.71 14.61 -2.16
N GLN A 232 -4.06 13.65 -1.49
CA GLN A 232 -4.15 12.22 -1.79
C GLN A 232 -4.45 11.45 -0.51
N ARG A 233 -5.24 10.38 -0.59
CA ARG A 233 -5.52 9.51 0.55
C ARG A 233 -4.65 8.27 0.48
N LEU A 234 -3.67 8.18 1.38
CA LEU A 234 -2.81 7.02 1.54
C LEU A 234 -3.54 5.93 2.31
N ARG A 235 -3.47 4.69 1.80
CA ARG A 235 -4.10 3.51 2.38
C ARG A 235 -3.07 2.44 2.73
N ALA A 236 -3.26 1.86 3.90
CA ALA A 236 -2.48 0.76 4.46
C ALA A 236 -3.40 -0.21 5.22
N THR A 237 -4.54 -0.57 4.62
CA THR A 237 -5.54 -1.44 5.24
C THR A 237 -5.42 -2.87 4.74
N MET A 238 -5.51 -3.83 5.67
CA MET A 238 -5.54 -5.26 5.32
C MET A 238 -6.95 -5.77 5.03
N ASN A 239 -7.98 -4.95 5.26
CA ASN A 239 -9.36 -5.28 4.99
C ASN A 239 -10.12 -4.03 4.52
N ASP A 240 -10.21 -3.89 3.21
CA ASP A 240 -11.15 -3.02 2.49
C ASP A 240 -12.05 -3.92 1.65
N ARG A 241 -13.32 -4.01 2.03
CA ARG A 241 -14.32 -4.87 1.34
C ARG A 241 -13.87 -6.32 1.16
N GLY A 242 -13.14 -6.88 2.13
CA GLY A 242 -12.68 -8.28 2.13
C GLY A 242 -11.31 -8.52 1.50
N ALA A 243 -10.62 -7.47 1.04
CA ALA A 243 -9.28 -7.57 0.47
C ALA A 243 -8.35 -6.47 1.01
N PRO A 244 -7.02 -6.64 1.03
CA PRO A 244 -6.11 -5.57 1.40
C PRO A 244 -6.09 -4.45 0.35
N TRP A 245 -5.97 -3.21 0.82
CA TRP A 245 -5.67 -2.04 -0.01
C TRP A 245 -4.46 -1.31 0.56
N LEU A 246 -3.34 -1.50 -0.13
CA LEU A 246 -2.02 -1.01 0.23
C LEU A 246 -1.46 -0.19 -0.93
N ASP A 247 -1.18 1.09 -0.68
CA ASP A 247 -0.67 1.99 -1.72
C ASP A 247 0.85 1.91 -1.85
N HIS A 248 1.36 2.21 -3.04
CA HIS A 248 2.79 2.47 -3.26
C HIS A 248 3.06 3.96 -3.21
N VAL A 249 4.24 4.35 -2.74
CA VAL A 249 4.63 5.75 -2.58
C VAL A 249 6.05 6.00 -3.08
N VAL A 250 6.28 7.23 -3.53
CA VAL A 250 7.61 7.80 -3.66
C VAL A 250 7.88 8.65 -2.43
N PHE A 251 9.08 8.52 -1.87
CA PHE A 251 9.49 9.24 -0.67
C PHE A 251 10.98 9.61 -0.70
N HIS A 252 11.35 10.57 0.13
CA HIS A 252 12.74 10.89 0.42
C HIS A 252 13.25 10.03 1.57
N PRO A 253 14.34 9.27 1.41
CA PRO A 253 14.93 8.55 2.51
C PRO A 253 15.34 9.51 3.64
N PRO A 254 15.17 9.13 4.92
CA PRO A 254 15.57 9.98 6.03
C PRO A 254 17.03 10.43 5.91
N GLY A 255 17.26 11.75 5.95
CA GLY A 255 18.59 12.35 5.81
C GLY A 255 19.11 12.47 4.37
N LYS A 256 18.31 12.13 3.36
CA LYS A 256 18.67 12.24 1.94
C LYS A 256 17.56 12.90 1.11
N PRO A 257 17.40 14.23 1.21
CA PRO A 257 16.32 14.96 0.55
C PRO A 257 16.40 14.96 -0.97
N ASP A 258 17.57 14.67 -1.55
CA ASP A 258 17.75 14.63 -3.01
C ASP A 258 17.57 13.22 -3.59
N GLU A 259 17.55 12.18 -2.73
CA GLU A 259 17.31 10.81 -3.17
C GLU A 259 15.80 10.53 -3.15
N ARG A 260 15.30 9.82 -4.16
CA ARG A 260 13.92 9.32 -4.20
C ARG A 260 13.93 7.81 -4.20
N ARG A 261 13.05 7.22 -3.39
CA ARG A 261 12.84 5.78 -3.34
C ARG A 261 11.37 5.44 -3.46
N LEU A 262 11.11 4.23 -3.96
CA LEU A 262 9.77 3.66 -3.99
C LEU A 262 9.60 2.67 -2.85
N GLY A 263 8.43 2.68 -2.25
CA GLY A 263 8.05 1.72 -1.23
C GLY A 263 6.58 1.37 -1.32
N HIS A 264 6.25 0.15 -0.91
CA HIS A 264 4.89 -0.31 -0.73
C HIS A 264 4.51 -0.19 0.75
N VAL A 265 3.44 0.56 1.06
CA VAL A 265 3.02 0.78 2.44
C VAL A 265 2.40 -0.51 3.01
N ARG A 266 2.89 -0.95 4.17
CA ARG A 266 2.36 -2.11 4.91
C ARG A 266 1.54 -1.72 6.14
N ALA A 267 1.85 -0.58 6.73
CA ALA A 267 1.13 -0.03 7.88
C ALA A 267 1.45 1.45 8.05
N ILE A 268 0.56 2.19 8.72
CA ILE A 268 0.80 3.58 9.16
C ILE A 268 0.68 3.61 10.67
N VAL A 269 1.73 4.04 11.36
CA VAL A 269 1.79 4.06 12.83
C VAL A 269 2.06 5.46 13.36
N ARG A 270 1.47 5.80 14.51
CA ARG A 270 1.83 7.01 15.25
C ARG A 270 3.10 6.78 16.04
N ARG A 271 4.05 7.70 15.91
CA ARG A 271 5.24 7.81 16.73
C ARG A 271 5.25 9.16 17.46
N GLN A 272 6.24 9.35 18.33
CA GLN A 272 6.42 10.61 19.06
C GLN A 272 6.69 11.81 18.14
N ASP A 273 7.32 11.58 16.98
CA ASP A 273 7.72 12.58 15.99
C ASP A 273 6.72 12.73 14.83
N GLY A 274 5.57 12.06 14.91
CA GLY A 274 4.50 12.15 13.93
C GLY A 274 4.02 10.79 13.44
N ASP A 275 3.23 10.79 12.38
CA ASP A 275 2.82 9.55 11.72
C ASP A 275 3.93 9.06 10.79
N HIS A 276 4.15 7.75 10.78
CA HIS A 276 5.13 7.09 9.94
C HIS A 276 4.46 5.99 9.12
N ALA A 277 4.81 5.90 7.85
CA ALA A 277 4.53 4.73 7.04
C ALA A 277 5.63 3.68 7.22
N LEU A 278 5.24 2.43 7.39
CA LEU A 278 6.12 1.26 7.31
C LEU A 278 6.12 0.78 5.86
N LEU A 279 7.27 0.87 5.20
CA LEU A 279 7.42 0.63 3.77
C LEU A 279 8.30 -0.58 3.49
N CYS A 280 7.83 -1.50 2.65
CA CYS A 280 8.68 -2.47 1.98
C CYS A 280 9.31 -1.81 0.74
N LEU A 281 10.64 -1.84 0.64
CA LEU A 281 11.35 -1.10 -0.39
C LEU A 281 11.35 -1.81 -1.75
N LEU A 282 11.19 -1.01 -2.80
CA LEU A 282 11.47 -1.40 -4.18
C LEU A 282 12.82 -0.82 -4.61
N ARG A 283 13.52 -1.52 -5.49
CA ARG A 283 14.73 -1.03 -6.16
C ARG A 283 14.57 -1.08 -7.68
N PRO A 284 15.15 -0.12 -8.42
CA PRO A 284 15.33 -0.25 -9.85
C PRO A 284 16.13 -1.50 -10.19
N THR A 285 15.83 -2.11 -11.34
CA THR A 285 16.64 -3.14 -11.97
C THR A 285 17.44 -2.54 -13.12
N ASP A 286 18.39 -3.33 -13.63
CA ASP A 286 19.10 -2.97 -14.85
C ASP A 286 18.12 -2.77 -16.01
N LYS A 287 18.51 -1.92 -16.95
CA LYS A 287 17.71 -1.62 -18.14
C LYS A 287 17.72 -2.81 -19.08
N ASP A 288 16.55 -3.37 -19.34
CA ASP A 288 16.34 -4.26 -20.47
C ASP A 288 16.20 -3.42 -21.74
N ILE A 289 17.16 -3.58 -22.65
CA ILE A 289 17.21 -2.85 -23.91
C ILE A 289 16.11 -3.34 -24.86
N GLU A 290 15.63 -4.58 -24.69
CA GLU A 290 14.54 -5.14 -25.48
C GLU A 290 13.17 -4.66 -25.00
N CYS A 291 13.07 -4.10 -23.79
CA CYS A 291 11.81 -3.58 -23.24
C CYS A 291 11.43 -2.22 -23.87
N PRO A 292 10.33 -2.13 -24.65
CA PRO A 292 9.91 -0.87 -25.27
C PRO A 292 9.41 0.17 -24.26
N LEU A 293 9.04 -0.25 -23.05
CA LEU A 293 8.65 0.67 -21.98
C LEU A 293 9.89 1.33 -21.37
N GLN A 294 10.95 0.56 -21.11
CA GLN A 294 12.21 1.12 -20.61
C GLN A 294 12.92 1.96 -21.67
N SER A 295 12.77 1.65 -22.96
CA SER A 295 13.25 2.53 -24.04
C SER A 295 12.51 3.88 -24.07
N ARG A 296 11.29 3.93 -23.54
CA ARG A 296 10.46 5.14 -23.39
C ARG A 296 10.50 5.77 -21.98
N GLY A 297 11.45 5.37 -21.14
CA GLY A 297 11.69 5.99 -19.83
C GLY A 297 11.06 5.26 -18.63
N CYS A 298 10.34 4.15 -18.83
CA CYS A 298 9.86 3.36 -17.69
C CYS A 298 11.03 2.73 -16.93
N VAL A 299 10.83 2.56 -15.61
CA VAL A 299 11.81 1.93 -14.72
C VAL A 299 11.28 0.56 -14.31
N HIS A 300 12.03 -0.50 -14.57
CA HIS A 300 11.72 -1.81 -14.01
C HIS A 300 12.16 -1.85 -12.55
N LEU A 301 11.32 -2.46 -11.72
CA LEU A 301 11.46 -2.51 -10.28
C LEU A 301 11.42 -3.96 -9.82
N GLN A 302 12.09 -4.23 -8.71
CA GLN A 302 11.96 -5.47 -7.95
C GLN A 302 12.00 -5.15 -6.46
N TRP A 303 11.62 -6.11 -5.62
CA TRP A 303 11.78 -5.95 -4.18
C TRP A 303 13.25 -5.79 -3.79
N HIS A 304 13.49 -4.92 -2.82
CA HIS A 304 14.81 -4.70 -2.26
C HIS A 304 14.99 -5.55 -1.00
N MET A 305 16.05 -6.35 -0.98
CA MET A 305 16.52 -7.08 0.20
C MET A 305 17.91 -6.56 0.56
N ALA A 306 18.07 -6.08 1.79
CA ALA A 306 19.36 -5.62 2.28
C ALA A 306 20.35 -6.80 2.35
N PRO A 307 21.66 -6.58 2.15
CA PRO A 307 22.66 -7.64 2.25
C PRO A 307 22.56 -8.38 3.60
N GLY A 308 22.45 -9.72 3.56
CA GLY A 308 22.31 -10.56 4.76
C GLY A 308 20.94 -10.54 5.43
N ALA A 309 19.95 -9.82 4.88
CA ALA A 309 18.57 -9.88 5.37
C ALA A 309 17.88 -11.18 4.95
N THR A 310 16.91 -11.61 5.75
CA THR A 310 16.11 -12.83 5.51
C THR A 310 14.74 -12.54 4.90
N ASP A 311 14.42 -11.27 4.65
CA ASP A 311 13.16 -10.84 4.05
C ASP A 311 13.33 -9.46 3.38
N VAL A 312 12.27 -8.99 2.70
CA VAL A 312 12.20 -7.68 2.07
C VAL A 312 12.52 -6.56 3.07
N THR A 313 13.23 -5.53 2.59
CA THR A 313 13.69 -4.44 3.44
C THR A 313 12.53 -3.58 3.89
N LEU A 314 12.29 -3.58 5.19
CA LEU A 314 11.29 -2.74 5.85
C LEU A 314 11.93 -1.47 6.43
N VAL A 315 11.32 -0.33 6.19
CA VAL A 315 11.74 0.97 6.76
C VAL A 315 10.57 1.73 7.36
N SER A 316 10.85 2.60 8.33
CA SER A 316 9.89 3.57 8.86
C SER A 316 10.20 4.95 8.30
N VAL A 317 9.23 5.53 7.59
CA VAL A 317 9.38 6.84 6.93
C VAL A 317 8.33 7.80 7.49
N PRO A 318 8.73 8.98 8.01
CA PRO A 318 7.77 10.01 8.41
C PRO A 318 6.85 10.39 7.24
N LEU A 319 5.55 10.59 7.49
CA LEU A 319 4.63 10.98 6.40
C LEU A 319 5.04 12.28 5.69
N ARG A 320 5.75 13.19 6.38
CA ARG A 320 6.28 14.43 5.78
C ARG A 320 7.31 14.19 4.69
N ASP A 321 7.99 13.04 4.70
CA ASP A 321 9.02 12.66 3.74
C ASP A 321 8.42 11.86 2.57
N ILE A 322 7.15 11.47 2.65
CA ILE A 322 6.41 10.88 1.54
C ILE A 322 5.99 11.99 0.58
N LEU A 323 6.34 11.82 -0.69
CA LEU A 323 6.00 12.78 -1.74
C LEU A 323 4.59 12.57 -2.24
N ARG A 324 4.28 11.37 -2.73
CA ARG A 324 3.00 11.07 -3.36
C ARG A 324 2.78 9.57 -3.49
N ILE A 325 1.54 9.20 -3.72
CA ILE A 325 1.14 7.86 -4.15
C ILE A 325 1.56 7.66 -5.60
N VAL A 326 2.06 6.47 -5.90
CA VAL A 326 2.41 6.02 -7.25
C VAL A 326 1.67 4.73 -7.53
N HIS A 327 1.20 4.59 -8.77
CA HIS A 327 0.61 3.34 -9.22
C HIS A 327 1.74 2.43 -9.74
N VAL A 328 1.98 1.33 -9.04
CA VAL A 328 2.96 0.30 -9.44
C VAL A 328 2.19 -0.94 -9.82
N VAL A 329 2.53 -1.53 -10.97
CA VAL A 329 1.87 -2.73 -11.49
C VAL A 329 2.89 -3.85 -11.73
N PRO A 330 2.51 -5.12 -11.56
CA PRO A 330 3.36 -6.25 -11.91
C PRO A 330 3.70 -6.27 -13.40
N ASP A 331 4.92 -6.69 -13.72
CA ASP A 331 5.33 -7.02 -15.08
C ASP A 331 4.82 -8.41 -15.45
N LEU A 332 3.62 -8.46 -16.01
CA LEU A 332 2.99 -9.70 -16.42
C LEU A 332 3.68 -10.35 -17.63
N ALA A 333 4.40 -9.58 -18.46
CA ALA A 333 5.15 -10.15 -19.57
C ALA A 333 6.37 -10.92 -19.07
N GLU A 334 7.11 -10.36 -18.10
CA GLU A 334 8.19 -11.08 -17.42
C GLU A 334 7.65 -12.32 -16.71
N LEU A 335 6.56 -12.19 -15.94
CA LEU A 335 5.99 -13.31 -15.20
C LEU A 335 5.55 -14.44 -16.12
N THR A 336 4.86 -14.11 -17.22
CA THR A 336 4.40 -15.09 -18.22
C THR A 336 5.58 -15.71 -18.97
N GLY A 337 6.63 -14.94 -19.26
CA GLY A 337 7.83 -15.45 -19.93
C GLY A 337 8.65 -16.41 -19.07
N ARG A 338 8.66 -16.21 -17.75
CA ARG A 338 9.35 -17.07 -16.78
C ARG A 338 8.52 -18.29 -16.36
N MET A 339 7.19 -18.14 -16.32
CA MET A 339 6.24 -19.15 -15.85
C MET A 339 5.25 -19.50 -16.97
N ASP A 340 3.95 -19.32 -16.73
CA ASP A 340 2.87 -19.50 -17.71
C ASP A 340 1.87 -18.32 -17.62
N VAL A 341 0.93 -18.28 -18.57
CA VAL A 341 -0.05 -17.18 -18.73
C VAL A 341 -1.13 -17.16 -17.63
N ASP A 342 -1.33 -18.27 -16.94
CA ASP A 342 -2.38 -18.42 -15.92
C ASP A 342 -1.82 -18.19 -14.50
N THR A 343 -0.49 -18.05 -14.37
CA THR A 343 0.20 -17.76 -13.11
C THR A 343 -0.15 -16.37 -12.60
N ALA A 344 -0.79 -16.30 -11.43
CA ALA A 344 -1.06 -15.04 -10.75
C ALA A 344 0.23 -14.41 -10.20
N PRO A 345 0.32 -13.07 -10.11
CA PRO A 345 1.40 -12.41 -9.39
C PRO A 345 1.55 -12.92 -7.96
N ALA A 346 2.78 -13.08 -7.49
CA ALA A 346 3.05 -13.51 -6.13
C ALA A 346 2.40 -12.54 -5.12
N ASP A 347 1.56 -13.09 -4.24
CA ASP A 347 1.00 -12.33 -3.13
C ASP A 347 2.03 -12.13 -2.01
N PHE A 348 1.65 -11.43 -0.94
CA PHE A 348 2.53 -11.15 0.20
C PHE A 348 2.78 -12.38 1.10
N HIS A 349 2.03 -13.47 0.95
CA HIS A 349 2.24 -14.74 1.63
C HIS A 349 3.07 -15.74 0.83
N ALA A 350 3.30 -15.47 -0.46
CA ALA A 350 4.13 -16.31 -1.32
C ALA A 350 5.55 -16.47 -0.77
N PRO A 351 6.21 -17.61 -1.07
CA PRO A 351 7.60 -17.84 -0.70
C PRO A 351 8.50 -16.66 -1.10
N LEU A 352 9.49 -16.34 -0.27
CA LEU A 352 10.36 -15.18 -0.49
C LEU A 352 11.03 -15.21 -1.88
N GLY A 353 11.43 -16.39 -2.35
CA GLY A 353 12.04 -16.54 -3.68
C GLY A 353 11.11 -16.08 -4.81
N GLU A 354 9.82 -16.44 -4.74
CA GLU A 354 8.80 -16.03 -5.71
C GLU A 354 8.52 -14.54 -5.62
N ARG A 355 8.38 -14.00 -4.40
CA ARG A 355 8.24 -12.55 -4.21
C ARG A 355 9.43 -11.81 -4.81
N MET A 356 10.66 -12.20 -4.50
CA MET A 356 11.89 -11.56 -5.01
C MET A 356 12.07 -11.71 -6.53
N ALA A 357 11.49 -12.74 -7.14
CA ALA A 357 11.49 -12.90 -8.59
C ALA A 357 10.53 -11.93 -9.31
N MET A 358 9.52 -11.38 -8.61
CA MET A 358 8.59 -10.44 -9.22
C MET A 358 9.28 -9.20 -9.77
N ARG A 359 8.81 -8.77 -10.94
CA ARG A 359 9.15 -7.49 -11.56
C ARG A 359 7.91 -6.59 -11.60
N PHE A 360 8.15 -5.29 -11.54
CA PHE A 360 7.11 -4.28 -11.54
C PHE A 360 7.54 -3.08 -12.37
N PHE A 361 6.59 -2.24 -12.75
CA PHE A 361 6.86 -0.92 -13.32
C PHE A 361 5.95 0.14 -12.69
N PRO A 362 6.43 1.39 -12.50
CA PRO A 362 5.55 2.49 -12.23
C PRO A 362 4.73 2.77 -13.49
N ASN A 363 3.42 2.95 -13.32
CA ASN A 363 2.53 3.20 -14.43
C ASN A 363 2.82 4.59 -15.04
N ALA A 364 3.40 4.60 -16.23
CA ALA A 364 3.80 5.80 -16.95
C ALA A 364 2.63 6.71 -17.37
N PHE A 365 1.37 6.23 -17.35
CA PHE A 365 0.21 7.08 -17.59
C PHE A 365 -0.16 7.95 -16.36
N PHE A 366 0.40 7.63 -15.18
CA PHE A 366 0.40 8.48 -13.98
C PHE A 366 1.78 9.11 -13.80
N VAL A 367 2.23 9.75 -14.89
CA VAL A 367 3.59 10.22 -15.17
C VAL A 367 4.31 10.71 -13.91
N MET A 368 5.38 9.99 -13.54
CA MET A 368 6.62 10.66 -13.15
C MET A 368 7.19 11.15 -14.48
N ASP A 369 7.38 12.47 -14.66
CA ASP A 369 7.98 13.20 -15.80
C ASP A 369 6.99 14.26 -16.36
N ALA A 370 7.43 15.47 -16.74
CA ALA A 370 8.78 15.91 -17.10
C ALA A 370 9.59 16.56 -15.97
#